data_AF-A0A0F4G4E4-F1
#
_entry.id   AF-A0A0F4G4E4-F1
#
_cell.length_a   1.000
_cell.length_b   1.000
_cell.length_c   1.000
_cell.angle_alpha   90.00
_cell.angle_beta   90.00
_cell.angle_gamma   90.00
#
_symmetry.space_group_name_H-M   'P 1'
#
loop_
_entity.id
_entity.type
_entity.pdbx_description
1 polymer ?
#
loop_
_entity_poly.entity_id
_entity_poly.type
_entity_poly.pdbx_seq_one_letter_code
_entity_poly.pdbx_strand_id
1 'polypeptide(L)'
;MPRPPPNCPHQADFRTSNLAKARVAQRIKLFSPTYAPHYAFRTSIQRLTALLAATEKSSTVTMGHAAGLRAGTRYAFSRDFKKKGMIALSTYLKQYKVGDIVDVVANGAVQKGMPYKVYHGKTGVVYNVTKSAVGVILYRQVGNRYIEKRINVRVEHVRHSRSRDEFLARVKTNAAAKRTAKETGERVYLKRLPAQPREARTVSAKDNKPENVAPIAYETTI
;
A
#
# COMPACT_ATOMS: atom_id res chain seq x y z
N MET A 1 -40.58 -18.16 -38.23
CA MET A 1 -39.17 -18.48 -37.97
C MET A 1 -38.27 -17.75 -38.97
N PRO A 2 -37.35 -16.88 -38.55
CA PRO A 2 -36.26 -16.39 -39.38
C PRO A 2 -34.87 -16.83 -38.85
N ARG A 3 -33.93 -17.01 -39.79
CA ARG A 3 -32.62 -17.70 -39.69
C ARG A 3 -31.54 -16.90 -38.92
N PRO A 4 -30.51 -17.54 -38.35
CA PRO A 4 -29.35 -16.87 -37.77
C PRO A 4 -28.29 -16.48 -38.83
N PRO A 5 -27.54 -15.36 -38.66
CA PRO A 5 -26.39 -15.01 -39.49
C PRO A 5 -25.09 -15.76 -39.09
N PRO A 6 -24.07 -15.81 -39.98
CA PRO A 6 -23.00 -16.81 -39.98
C PRO A 6 -21.79 -16.48 -39.08
N ASN A 7 -21.06 -17.55 -38.76
CA ASN A 7 -19.82 -17.62 -37.97
C ASN A 7 -18.71 -16.62 -38.38
N CYS A 8 -18.00 -16.08 -37.39
CA CYS A 8 -16.61 -15.63 -37.53
C CYS A 8 -15.69 -16.50 -36.64
N PRO A 9 -14.62 -17.10 -37.17
CA PRO A 9 -13.73 -18.01 -36.45
C PRO A 9 -12.55 -17.31 -35.75
N HIS A 10 -12.09 -17.95 -34.68
CA HIS A 10 -10.71 -18.08 -34.18
C HIS A 10 -9.80 -16.84 -34.01
N GLN A 11 -9.52 -16.51 -32.74
CA GLN A 11 -8.27 -16.86 -32.05
C GLN A 11 -6.98 -16.89 -32.90
N ALA A 12 -6.02 -16.01 -32.60
CA ALA A 12 -4.61 -16.24 -32.94
C ALA A 12 -3.69 -15.55 -31.94
N ASP A 13 -2.93 -16.40 -31.25
CA ASP A 13 -1.78 -16.09 -30.41
C ASP A 13 -0.64 -15.48 -31.23
N PHE A 14 0.06 -14.48 -30.68
CA PHE A 14 1.37 -14.06 -31.19
C PHE A 14 2.45 -14.44 -30.18
N ARG A 15 2.91 -15.68 -30.30
CA ARG A 15 4.24 -16.13 -29.84
C ARG A 15 5.06 -16.54 -31.06
N THR A 16 6.34 -16.15 -31.05
CA THR A 16 7.44 -16.52 -31.98
C THR A 16 7.34 -15.86 -33.36
N SER A 17 8.40 -15.41 -34.05
CA SER A 17 9.83 -15.76 -34.06
C SER A 17 10.63 -14.64 -34.77
N ASN A 18 11.97 -14.80 -34.80
CA ASN A 18 13.01 -14.20 -35.68
C ASN A 18 14.10 -13.53 -34.82
N LEU A 19 15.20 -14.18 -34.43
CA LEU A 19 16.25 -14.85 -35.22
C LEU A 19 16.83 -13.92 -36.30
N ALA A 20 18.15 -13.78 -36.25
CA ALA A 20 19.05 -13.03 -37.15
C ALA A 20 19.31 -11.55 -36.83
N LYS A 21 20.39 -11.31 -36.08
CA LYS A 21 21.41 -10.33 -36.48
C LYS A 21 22.79 -10.83 -36.07
N ALA A 22 23.65 -10.89 -37.08
CA ALA A 22 24.85 -11.69 -37.17
C ALA A 22 26.11 -10.92 -36.76
N ARG A 23 27.15 -11.71 -36.48
CA ARG A 23 28.57 -11.36 -36.34
C ARG A 23 29.14 -10.68 -37.59
N VAL A 24 29.90 -9.59 -37.42
CA VAL A 24 31.05 -9.08 -38.22
C VAL A 24 31.79 -8.11 -37.26
N ALA A 25 33.10 -8.08 -36.98
CA ALA A 25 34.36 -8.56 -37.56
C ALA A 25 35.32 -9.00 -36.41
N GLN A 26 36.07 -10.11 -36.47
CA GLN A 26 37.39 -10.32 -37.11
C GLN A 26 38.43 -9.21 -36.78
N ARG A 27 39.41 -9.47 -35.91
CA ARG A 27 40.69 -10.19 -36.12
C ARG A 27 41.81 -9.25 -36.58
N ILE A 28 42.67 -8.84 -35.65
CA ILE A 28 44.08 -8.55 -35.92
C ILE A 28 44.90 -9.26 -34.82
N LYS A 29 45.62 -10.31 -35.24
CA LYS A 29 46.75 -10.92 -34.54
C LYS A 29 48.03 -10.34 -35.16
N LEU A 30 49.11 -10.42 -34.37
CA LEU A 30 50.54 -10.42 -34.72
C LEU A 30 51.30 -9.16 -34.28
N PHE A 31 51.90 -9.22 -33.09
CA PHE A 31 53.33 -8.95 -32.93
C PHE A 31 53.83 -9.39 -31.54
N SER A 32 54.66 -10.42 -31.51
CA SER A 32 55.71 -10.71 -30.51
C SER A 32 57.02 -10.79 -31.32
N PRO A 33 58.25 -10.73 -30.75
CA PRO A 33 58.72 -10.89 -29.36
C PRO A 33 59.63 -9.69 -28.92
N THR A 34 60.12 -9.53 -27.69
CA THR A 34 61.31 -10.19 -27.11
C THR A 34 61.61 -9.62 -25.71
N TYR A 35 62.37 -10.41 -24.94
CA TYR A 35 63.22 -10.05 -23.79
C TYR A 35 62.72 -10.47 -22.40
N ALA A 36 63.02 -11.73 -22.07
CA ALA A 36 63.31 -12.13 -20.70
C ALA A 36 64.70 -11.58 -20.30
N PRO A 37 64.93 -11.36 -19.00
CA PRO A 37 65.95 -12.20 -18.40
C PRO A 37 65.49 -12.84 -17.08
N HIS A 38 65.95 -14.08 -16.94
CA HIS A 38 66.27 -14.81 -15.72
C HIS A 38 66.48 -13.93 -14.48
N TYR A 39 65.95 -14.35 -13.32
CA TYR A 39 66.76 -14.91 -12.25
C TYR A 39 65.84 -15.61 -11.23
N ALA A 40 66.18 -16.86 -10.95
CA ALA A 40 65.59 -17.69 -9.91
C ALA A 40 66.00 -17.20 -8.51
N PHE A 41 65.35 -17.79 -7.51
CA PHE A 41 65.62 -17.73 -6.07
C PHE A 41 65.05 -16.51 -5.30
N ARG A 42 63.88 -16.71 -4.70
CA ARG A 42 63.68 -16.52 -3.24
C ARG A 42 62.31 -17.03 -2.78
N THR A 43 62.33 -18.27 -2.33
CA THR A 43 61.91 -18.65 -0.96
C THR A 43 60.64 -18.00 -0.41
N SER A 44 59.53 -18.75 -0.46
CA SER A 44 58.75 -19.22 0.72
C SER A 44 58.29 -18.26 1.83
N ILE A 45 58.59 -16.96 1.80
CA ILE A 45 58.33 -16.02 2.89
C ILE A 45 57.18 -15.04 2.57
N GLN A 46 56.83 -14.83 1.30
CA GLN A 46 55.68 -14.00 0.92
C GLN A 46 54.33 -14.72 0.87
N ARG A 47 54.30 -16.07 0.97
CA ARG A 47 53.04 -16.83 1.13
C ARG A 47 52.58 -16.98 2.58
N LEU A 48 53.48 -16.78 3.55
CA LEU A 48 53.14 -16.85 4.98
C LEU A 48 52.62 -15.52 5.53
N THR A 49 53.02 -14.37 4.96
CA THR A 49 52.48 -13.05 5.37
C THR A 49 51.11 -12.74 4.76
N ALA A 50 50.71 -13.39 3.66
CA ALA A 50 49.35 -13.26 3.11
C ALA A 50 48.30 -14.15 3.81
N LEU A 51 48.72 -15.19 4.53
CA LEU A 51 47.83 -16.05 5.32
C LEU A 51 47.55 -15.50 6.73
N LEU A 52 48.43 -14.66 7.26
CA LEU A 52 48.28 -14.04 8.59
C LEU A 52 47.44 -12.76 8.57
N ALA A 53 47.22 -12.14 7.41
CA ALA A 53 46.38 -10.94 7.25
C ALA A 53 44.90 -11.27 6.92
N ALA A 54 44.53 -12.54 6.83
CA ALA A 54 43.16 -12.98 6.50
C ALA A 54 42.31 -13.38 7.73
N THR A 55 42.87 -13.28 8.94
CA THR A 55 42.23 -13.72 10.19
C THR A 55 41.95 -12.57 11.15
N GLU A 56 41.55 -11.41 10.65
CA GLU A 56 40.86 -10.41 11.47
C GLU A 56 39.63 -9.89 10.73
N LYS A 57 38.72 -10.80 10.39
CA LYS A 57 37.31 -10.41 10.23
C LYS A 57 36.84 -10.01 11.63
N SER A 58 36.88 -8.73 11.92
CA SER A 58 36.17 -8.17 13.06
C SER A 58 34.72 -8.62 12.95
N SER A 59 34.35 -9.57 13.80
CA SER A 59 32.97 -9.95 14.02
C SER A 59 32.29 -8.75 14.67
N THR A 60 31.83 -7.81 13.86
CA THR A 60 30.86 -6.82 14.30
C THR A 60 29.62 -7.61 14.68
N VAL A 61 29.49 -7.91 15.97
CA VAL A 61 28.31 -8.53 16.54
C VAL A 61 27.18 -7.55 16.27
N THR A 62 26.40 -7.79 15.20
CA THR A 62 25.15 -7.10 14.97
C THR A 62 24.23 -7.47 16.13
N MET A 63 24.19 -6.61 17.14
CA MET A 63 23.33 -6.78 18.30
C MET A 63 21.89 -6.98 17.81
N GLY A 64 21.33 -8.16 18.09
CA GLY A 64 19.98 -8.51 17.65
C GLY A 64 18.97 -7.50 18.15
N HIS A 65 18.05 -7.08 17.28
CA HIS A 65 16.99 -6.17 17.69
C HIS A 65 16.04 -6.87 18.67
N ALA A 66 15.70 -6.20 19.77
CA ALA A 66 14.75 -6.71 20.74
C ALA A 66 13.37 -6.93 20.08
N ALA A 67 12.96 -8.19 19.91
CA ALA A 67 11.73 -8.59 19.23
C ALA A 67 10.50 -8.59 20.16
N GLY A 68 10.35 -7.58 21.01
CA GLY A 68 9.24 -7.47 21.95
C GLY A 68 7.88 -7.25 21.25
N LEU A 69 6.79 -7.63 21.93
CA LEU A 69 5.41 -7.47 21.41
C LEU A 69 5.06 -6.02 21.06
N ARG A 70 5.69 -5.05 21.71
CA ARG A 70 5.51 -3.60 21.50
C ARG A 70 6.79 -2.92 20.99
N ALA A 71 7.72 -3.69 20.44
CA ALA A 71 8.92 -3.13 19.84
C ALA A 71 8.56 -2.29 18.61
N GLY A 72 9.12 -1.08 18.52
CA GLY A 72 8.89 -0.14 17.42
C GLY A 72 7.55 0.63 17.47
N THR A 73 6.83 0.60 18.60
CA THR A 73 5.50 1.26 18.70
C THR A 73 5.53 2.59 19.45
N ARG A 74 6.70 3.22 19.60
CA ARG A 74 6.88 4.48 20.37
C ARG A 74 5.91 5.57 19.93
N TYR A 75 5.87 5.85 18.62
CA TYR A 75 4.98 6.87 18.05
C TYR A 75 3.59 6.32 17.73
N ALA A 76 3.50 5.08 17.22
CA ALA A 76 2.24 4.46 16.82
C ALA A 76 1.21 4.34 17.96
N PHE A 77 1.67 4.11 19.20
CA PHE A 77 0.80 4.02 20.38
C PHE A 77 0.84 5.27 21.26
N SER A 78 1.56 6.31 20.83
CA SER A 78 1.56 7.58 21.53
C SER A 78 0.17 8.23 21.46
N ARG A 79 -0.17 9.01 22.48
CA ARG A 79 -1.39 9.82 22.46
C ARG A 79 -1.14 11.09 21.66
N ASP A 80 -2.13 11.50 20.87
CA ASP A 80 -2.09 12.77 20.15
C ASP A 80 -1.81 13.95 21.09
N PHE A 81 -1.24 15.01 20.52
CA PHE A 81 -0.98 16.26 21.21
C PHE A 81 -2.28 16.84 21.80
N LYS A 82 -2.21 17.27 23.07
CA LYS A 82 -3.36 17.80 23.86
C LYS A 82 -4.57 16.86 23.98
N LYS A 83 -4.44 15.57 23.67
CA LYS A 83 -5.50 14.55 23.88
C LYS A 83 -5.10 13.47 24.90
N LYS A 84 -4.28 13.84 25.89
CA LYS A 84 -3.91 12.95 26.99
C LYS A 84 -5.00 12.97 28.07
N GLY A 85 -5.09 11.93 28.89
CA GLY A 85 -6.05 11.83 29.99
C GLY A 85 -7.24 10.92 29.69
N MET A 86 -8.42 11.29 30.21
CA MET A 86 -9.64 10.49 30.15
C MET A 86 -10.15 10.30 28.72
N ILE A 87 -10.62 9.08 28.42
CA ILE A 87 -11.22 8.76 27.12
C ILE A 87 -12.66 9.27 27.08
N ALA A 88 -13.07 9.86 25.96
CA ALA A 88 -14.45 10.32 25.76
C ALA A 88 -15.46 9.16 25.87
N LEU A 89 -16.54 9.41 26.61
CA LEU A 89 -17.60 8.42 26.88
C LEU A 89 -18.29 7.90 25.61
N SER A 90 -18.27 8.69 24.54
CA SER A 90 -18.78 8.30 23.22
C SER A 90 -18.11 7.03 22.65
N THR A 91 -16.92 6.66 23.15
CA THR A 91 -16.25 5.42 22.74
C THR A 91 -16.94 4.19 23.31
N TYR A 92 -17.44 4.27 24.55
CA TYR A 92 -18.10 3.16 25.25
C TYR A 92 -19.58 3.02 24.88
N LEU A 93 -20.24 4.13 24.55
CA LEU A 93 -21.66 4.14 24.17
C LEU A 93 -21.92 3.64 22.75
N LYS A 94 -20.86 3.37 21.96
CA LYS A 94 -20.99 2.81 20.62
C LYS A 94 -21.41 1.36 20.70
N GLN A 95 -22.52 1.05 20.03
CA GLN A 95 -23.01 -0.31 19.89
C GLN A 95 -22.30 -0.99 18.72
N TYR A 96 -21.82 -2.22 18.94
CA TYR A 96 -21.22 -3.05 17.91
C TYR A 96 -22.05 -4.32 17.74
N LYS A 97 -22.29 -4.71 16.49
CA LYS A 97 -23.00 -5.95 16.14
C LYS A 97 -22.11 -6.86 15.31
N VAL A 98 -22.48 -8.14 15.27
CA VAL A 98 -21.82 -9.12 14.40
C VAL A 98 -22.07 -8.73 12.94
N GLY A 99 -21.00 -8.72 12.14
CA GLY A 99 -21.05 -8.30 10.74
C GLY A 99 -20.73 -6.81 10.50
N ASP A 100 -20.58 -6.00 11.55
CA ASP A 100 -20.14 -4.61 11.39
C ASP A 100 -18.68 -4.54 10.93
N ILE A 101 -18.39 -3.55 10.09
CA ILE A 101 -17.03 -3.28 9.62
C ILE A 101 -16.39 -2.25 10.55
N VAL A 102 -15.25 -2.64 11.11
CA VAL A 102 -14.56 -1.87 12.14
C VAL A 102 -13.09 -1.68 11.81
N ASP A 103 -12.58 -0.52 12.18
CA ASP A 103 -11.18 -0.15 12.11
C ASP A 103 -10.52 -0.37 13.47
N VAL A 104 -9.38 -1.07 13.48
CA VAL A 104 -8.62 -1.38 14.68
C VAL A 104 -7.52 -0.32 14.86
N VAL A 105 -7.71 0.57 15.83
CA VAL A 105 -6.78 1.65 16.15
C VAL A 105 -6.43 1.59 17.63
N ALA A 106 -5.19 1.19 17.92
CA ALA A 106 -4.71 1.08 19.30
C ALA A 106 -4.71 2.44 20.00
N ASN A 107 -5.13 2.45 21.26
CA ASN A 107 -5.12 3.62 22.13
C ASN A 107 -4.16 3.36 23.29
N GLY A 108 -3.05 4.10 23.37
CA GLY A 108 -2.02 3.88 24.39
C GLY A 108 -2.47 4.11 25.85
N ALA A 109 -3.60 4.80 26.06
CA ALA A 109 -4.14 5.05 27.40
C ALA A 109 -4.68 3.78 28.08
N VAL A 110 -5.14 2.80 27.31
CA VAL A 110 -5.67 1.53 27.81
C VAL A 110 -4.76 0.40 27.34
N GLN A 111 -4.21 -0.37 28.28
CA GLN A 111 -3.25 -1.43 27.98
C GLN A 111 -3.93 -2.80 27.77
N LYS A 112 -5.11 -3.00 28.34
CA LYS A 112 -5.87 -4.26 28.27
C LYS A 112 -6.55 -4.40 26.91
N GLY A 113 -6.57 -5.60 26.35
CA GLY A 113 -7.20 -5.87 25.06
C GLY A 113 -6.57 -5.12 23.88
N MET A 114 -5.34 -4.63 24.04
CA MET A 114 -4.61 -3.87 23.03
C MET A 114 -4.23 -4.77 21.85
N PRO A 115 -4.48 -4.34 20.60
CA PRO A 115 -4.11 -5.12 19.43
C PRO A 115 -2.59 -5.11 19.22
N TYR A 116 -2.07 -6.19 18.61
CA TYR A 116 -0.68 -6.23 18.17
C TYR A 116 -0.41 -5.22 17.05
N LYS A 117 0.81 -4.69 16.98
CA LYS A 117 1.19 -3.60 16.06
C LYS A 117 0.85 -3.84 14.59
N VAL A 118 0.87 -5.09 14.14
CA VAL A 118 0.56 -5.46 12.74
C VAL A 118 -0.91 -5.20 12.38
N TYR A 119 -1.79 -5.24 13.38
CA TYR A 119 -3.23 -5.02 13.20
C TYR A 119 -3.65 -3.58 13.42
N HIS A 120 -2.72 -2.71 13.84
CA HIS A 120 -2.99 -1.29 13.97
C HIS A 120 -3.26 -0.68 12.58
N GLY A 121 -4.35 0.07 12.45
CA GLY A 121 -4.79 0.67 11.19
C GLY A 121 -5.36 -0.34 10.20
N LYS A 122 -5.70 -1.56 10.64
CA LYS A 122 -6.37 -2.56 9.79
C LYS A 122 -7.88 -2.52 10.01
N THR A 123 -8.61 -2.76 8.93
CA THR A 123 -10.07 -2.87 8.94
C THR A 123 -10.46 -4.34 8.89
N GLY A 124 -11.45 -4.71 9.69
CA GLY A 124 -11.95 -6.08 9.79
C GLY A 124 -13.44 -6.14 10.03
N VAL A 125 -13.94 -7.36 10.17
CA VAL A 125 -15.36 -7.64 10.41
C VAL A 125 -15.54 -8.21 11.79
N VAL A 126 -16.54 -7.74 12.52
CA VAL A 126 -16.90 -8.26 13.85
C VAL A 126 -17.50 -9.65 13.72
N TYR A 127 -16.95 -10.63 14.44
CA TYR A 127 -17.50 -12.00 14.50
C TYR A 127 -18.14 -12.33 15.85
N ASN A 128 -17.67 -11.71 16.93
CA ASN A 128 -18.16 -11.97 18.28
C ASN A 128 -18.23 -10.66 19.07
N VAL A 129 -19.16 -10.57 20.01
CA VAL A 129 -19.34 -9.42 20.90
C VAL A 129 -19.37 -9.93 22.33
N THR A 130 -18.56 -9.32 23.20
CA THR A 130 -18.47 -9.65 24.63
C THR A 130 -18.70 -8.40 25.47
N LYS A 131 -18.76 -8.53 26.80
CA LYS A 131 -19.06 -7.42 27.73
C LYS A 131 -18.25 -6.15 27.49
N SER A 132 -16.94 -6.27 27.21
CA SER A 132 -16.03 -5.11 27.05
C SER A 132 -15.20 -5.14 25.77
N ALA A 133 -15.33 -6.18 24.96
CA ALA A 133 -14.47 -6.41 23.82
C ALA A 133 -15.26 -6.97 22.64
N VAL A 134 -14.68 -6.76 21.47
CA VAL A 134 -15.19 -7.18 20.18
C VAL A 134 -14.18 -8.14 19.55
N GLY A 135 -14.66 -9.27 19.07
CA GLY A 135 -13.90 -10.20 18.26
C GLY A 135 -13.90 -9.73 16.82
N VAL A 136 -12.72 -9.46 16.25
CA VAL A 136 -12.55 -9.00 14.87
C VAL A 136 -11.80 -10.03 14.04
N ILE A 137 -12.30 -10.32 12.85
CA ILE A 137 -11.63 -11.09 11.81
C ILE A 137 -10.83 -10.13 10.92
N LEU A 138 -9.53 -10.39 10.78
CA LEU A 138 -8.61 -9.67 9.90
C LEU A 138 -7.86 -10.63 9.00
N TYR A 139 -7.59 -10.21 7.77
CA TYR A 139 -6.68 -10.92 6.88
C TYR A 139 -5.28 -10.37 7.01
N ARG A 140 -4.32 -11.25 7.33
CA ARG A 140 -2.90 -10.92 7.36
C ARG A 140 -2.17 -11.73 6.31
N GLN A 141 -1.36 -11.05 5.50
CA GLN A 141 -0.42 -11.71 4.61
C GLN A 141 0.71 -12.33 5.43
N VAL A 142 0.93 -13.63 5.24
CA VAL A 142 2.04 -14.39 5.83
C VAL A 142 2.74 -15.12 4.69
N GLY A 143 3.90 -14.60 4.28
CA GLY A 143 4.60 -15.06 3.09
C GLY A 143 3.76 -14.84 1.83
N ASN A 144 3.41 -15.92 1.15
CA ASN A 144 2.70 -15.92 -0.14
C ASN A 144 1.17 -15.94 -0.03
N ARG A 145 0.58 -16.13 1.16
CA ARG A 145 -0.87 -16.30 1.33
C ARG A 145 -1.48 -15.39 2.39
N TYR A 146 -2.78 -15.14 2.27
CA TYR A 146 -3.57 -14.47 3.30
C TYR A 146 -4.12 -15.49 4.29
N ILE A 147 -3.92 -15.22 5.57
CA ILE A 147 -4.43 -16.04 6.66
C ILE A 147 -5.44 -15.23 7.44
N GLU A 148 -6.58 -15.86 7.73
CA GLU A 148 -7.59 -15.31 8.63
C GLU A 148 -7.04 -15.29 10.07
N LYS A 149 -7.11 -14.13 10.71
CA LYS A 149 -6.70 -13.91 12.09
C LYS A 149 -7.88 -13.39 12.88
N ARG A 150 -8.21 -14.11 13.95
CA ARG A 150 -9.25 -13.75 14.92
C ARG A 150 -8.60 -13.08 16.11
N ILE A 151 -9.06 -11.90 16.46
CA ILE A 151 -8.48 -11.08 17.52
C ILE A 151 -9.58 -10.61 18.45
N ASN A 152 -9.33 -10.70 19.75
CA ASN A 152 -10.18 -10.11 20.77
C ASN A 152 -9.62 -8.72 21.11
N VAL A 153 -10.36 -7.68 20.75
CA VAL A 153 -9.93 -6.28 20.90
C VAL A 153 -10.94 -5.53 21.75
N ARG A 154 -10.45 -4.70 22.67
CA ARG A 154 -11.30 -3.85 23.52
C ARG A 154 -11.96 -2.70 22.73
N VAL A 155 -13.15 -2.26 23.16
CA VAL A 155 -13.94 -1.22 22.46
C VAL A 155 -13.20 0.11 22.30
N GLU A 156 -12.27 0.42 23.20
CA GLU A 156 -11.42 1.62 23.16
C GLU A 156 -10.44 1.64 21.98
N HIS A 157 -10.18 0.47 21.40
CA HIS A 157 -9.28 0.30 20.26
C HIS A 157 -10.01 0.03 18.95
N VAL A 158 -11.34 0.16 18.94
CA VAL A 158 -12.19 -0.15 17.79
C VAL A 158 -12.99 1.10 17.43
N ARG A 159 -13.16 1.34 16.13
CA ARG A 159 -14.01 2.41 15.59
C ARG A 159 -14.83 1.86 14.42
N HIS A 160 -16.06 2.34 14.24
CA HIS A 160 -16.84 2.02 13.05
C HIS A 160 -16.21 2.64 11.80
N SER A 161 -16.21 1.89 10.70
CA SER A 161 -15.64 2.36 9.43
C SER A 161 -16.64 3.23 8.67
N ARG A 162 -16.26 4.49 8.40
CA ARG A 162 -17.08 5.46 7.63
C ARG A 162 -17.36 5.01 6.19
N SER A 163 -16.50 4.15 5.64
CA SER A 163 -16.66 3.60 4.29
C SER A 163 -17.96 2.82 4.13
N ARG A 164 -18.37 2.08 5.18
CA ARG A 164 -19.60 1.30 5.18
C ARG A 164 -20.82 2.19 5.31
N ASP A 165 -20.74 3.24 6.13
CA ASP A 165 -21.84 4.19 6.33
C ASP A 165 -22.22 4.90 5.03
N GLU A 166 -21.24 5.38 4.25
CA GLU A 166 -21.48 6.01 2.95
C GLU A 166 -22.12 5.02 1.96
N PHE A 167 -21.66 3.77 1.95
CA PHE A 167 -22.24 2.72 1.12
C PHE A 167 -23.71 2.47 1.47
N LEU A 168 -24.04 2.34 2.77
CA LEU A 168 -25.41 2.12 3.22
C LEU A 168 -26.31 3.31 2.91
N ALA A 169 -25.83 4.54 3.09
CA ALA A 169 -26.55 5.74 2.69
C ALA A 169 -26.87 5.72 1.19
N ARG A 170 -25.88 5.37 0.35
CA ARG A 170 -26.07 5.24 -1.11
C ARG A 170 -27.06 4.15 -1.51
N VAL A 171 -27.04 3.00 -0.83
CA VAL A 171 -28.01 1.92 -1.11
C VAL A 171 -29.44 2.42 -0.88
N LYS A 172 -29.67 3.18 0.21
CA LYS A 172 -30.97 3.78 0.51
C LYS A 172 -31.38 4.82 -0.53
N THR A 173 -30.49 5.74 -0.90
CA THR A 173 -30.79 6.77 -1.92
C THR A 173 -31.08 6.14 -3.28
N ASN A 174 -30.33 5.11 -3.67
CA ASN A 174 -30.54 4.42 -4.94
C ASN A 174 -31.86 3.64 -4.96
N ALA A 175 -32.23 3.01 -3.84
CA ALA A 175 -33.52 2.32 -3.72
C ALA A 175 -34.69 3.30 -3.83
N ALA A 176 -34.58 4.48 -3.19
CA ALA A 176 -35.57 5.54 -3.32
C ALA A 176 -35.69 6.05 -4.76
N ALA A 177 -34.55 6.39 -5.39
CA ALA A 177 -34.53 6.84 -6.79
C ALA A 177 -35.07 5.80 -7.78
N LYS A 178 -34.83 4.52 -7.52
CA LYS A 178 -35.38 3.42 -8.35
C LYS A 178 -36.90 3.32 -8.19
N ARG A 179 -37.43 3.55 -6.99
CA ARG A 179 -38.87 3.52 -6.72
C ARG A 179 -39.56 4.69 -7.41
N THR A 180 -39.05 5.92 -7.25
CA THR A 180 -39.62 7.11 -7.90
C THR A 180 -39.58 6.98 -9.42
N ALA A 181 -38.47 6.48 -9.99
CA ALA A 181 -38.34 6.23 -11.42
C ALA A 181 -39.37 5.22 -11.96
N LYS A 182 -39.72 4.20 -11.17
CA LYS A 182 -40.74 3.23 -11.54
C LYS A 182 -42.15 3.84 -11.52
N GLU A 183 -42.41 4.75 -10.58
CA GLU A 183 -43.68 5.46 -10.43
C GLU A 183 -43.87 6.52 -11.53
N THR A 184 -42.82 7.26 -11.90
CA THR A 184 -42.85 8.28 -12.96
C THR A 184 -42.66 7.71 -14.37
N GLY A 185 -42.08 6.52 -14.50
CA GLY A 185 -41.72 5.91 -15.78
C GLY A 185 -40.41 6.43 -16.39
N GLU A 186 -39.66 7.27 -15.67
CA GLU A 186 -38.38 7.80 -16.12
C GLU A 186 -37.24 6.79 -15.96
N ARG A 187 -36.24 6.82 -16.86
CA ARG A 187 -35.10 5.90 -16.80
C ARG A 187 -33.93 6.52 -16.04
N VAL A 188 -33.63 6.00 -14.84
CA VAL A 188 -32.54 6.49 -13.99
C VAL A 188 -31.26 5.64 -14.11
N TYR A 189 -30.11 6.29 -14.27
CA TYR A 189 -28.79 5.67 -14.19
C TYR A 189 -28.28 5.64 -12.73
N LEU A 190 -28.18 4.43 -12.16
CA LEU A 190 -27.76 4.24 -10.75
C LEU A 190 -26.25 3.97 -10.57
N LYS A 191 -25.53 3.70 -11.66
CA LYS A 191 -24.09 3.44 -11.62
C LYS A 191 -23.33 4.75 -11.50
N ARG A 192 -22.26 4.74 -10.71
CA ARG A 192 -21.33 5.86 -10.60
C ARG A 192 -20.52 5.99 -11.89
N LEU A 193 -20.34 7.21 -12.37
CA LEU A 193 -19.45 7.54 -13.47
C LEU A 193 -18.18 8.21 -12.93
N PRO A 194 -17.02 7.98 -13.55
CA PRO A 194 -15.82 8.78 -13.25
C PRO A 194 -16.05 10.24 -13.67
N ALA A 195 -15.20 11.13 -13.18
CA ALA A 195 -15.21 12.53 -13.58
C ALA A 195 -15.12 12.64 -15.10
N GLN A 196 -16.13 13.25 -15.72
CA GLN A 196 -16.17 13.47 -17.17
C GLN A 196 -15.37 14.73 -17.53
N PRO A 197 -14.91 14.85 -18.78
CA PRO A 197 -14.39 16.11 -19.30
C PRO A 197 -15.36 17.25 -19.02
N ARG A 198 -14.83 18.43 -18.70
CA ARG A 198 -15.66 19.62 -18.47
C ARG A 198 -16.40 19.96 -19.76
N GLU A 199 -17.69 20.25 -19.63
CA GLU A 199 -18.50 20.71 -20.74
C GLU A 199 -18.05 22.12 -21.19
N ALA A 200 -18.35 22.44 -22.45
CA ALA A 200 -18.12 23.78 -22.98
C ALA A 200 -18.94 24.79 -22.17
N ARG A 201 -18.29 25.86 -21.71
CA ARG A 201 -18.94 26.95 -20.98
C ARG A 201 -18.42 28.29 -21.44
N THR A 202 -19.31 29.27 -21.55
CA THR A 202 -18.94 30.66 -21.83
C THR A 202 -18.68 31.39 -20.53
N VAL A 203 -17.51 32.02 -20.39
CA VAL A 203 -17.19 32.87 -19.25
C VAL A 203 -17.42 34.32 -19.66
N SER A 204 -18.26 35.05 -18.90
CA SER A 204 -18.54 36.47 -19.19
C SER A 204 -17.45 37.37 -18.62
N ALA A 205 -17.03 38.37 -19.41
CA ALA A 205 -16.01 39.36 -19.03
C ALA A 205 -16.59 40.69 -18.52
N LYS A 206 -17.91 40.77 -18.26
CA LYS A 206 -18.58 42.04 -17.87
C LYS A 206 -18.07 42.59 -16.54
N ASP A 207 -18.00 41.73 -15.52
CA ASP A 207 -17.57 42.11 -14.16
C ASP A 207 -16.21 41.48 -13.78
N ASN A 208 -15.63 40.68 -14.68
CA ASN A 208 -14.38 39.96 -14.46
C ASN A 208 -13.40 40.29 -15.59
N LYS A 209 -12.70 41.42 -15.43
CA LYS A 209 -11.66 41.85 -16.37
C LYS A 209 -10.44 40.92 -16.22
N PRO A 210 -9.87 40.39 -17.30
CA PRO A 210 -8.67 39.57 -17.21
C PRO A 210 -7.50 40.42 -16.70
N GLU A 211 -6.86 39.96 -15.63
CA GLU A 211 -5.66 40.59 -15.07
C GLU A 211 -4.42 40.08 -15.80
N ASN A 212 -3.59 41.00 -16.26
CA ASN A 212 -2.30 40.67 -16.86
C ASN A 212 -1.25 40.44 -15.76
N VAL A 213 -0.68 39.24 -15.72
CA VAL A 213 0.38 38.88 -14.75
C VAL A 213 1.71 38.76 -15.49
N ALA A 214 2.75 39.42 -14.98
CA ALA A 214 4.11 39.37 -15.52
C ALA A 214 5.03 38.52 -14.60
N PRO A 215 6.08 37.87 -15.15
CA PRO A 215 7.03 37.12 -14.33
C PRO A 215 7.76 38.05 -13.36
N ILE A 216 7.90 37.60 -12.11
CA ILE A 216 8.61 38.33 -11.05
C ILE A 216 10.13 38.16 -11.24
N ALA A 217 10.90 39.21 -10.96
CA ALA A 217 12.35 39.18 -11.02
C ALA A 217 12.94 38.27 -9.93
N TYR A 218 14.15 37.75 -10.18
CA TYR A 218 14.88 36.97 -9.19
C TYR A 218 15.28 37.85 -8.00
N GLU A 219 15.05 37.35 -6.78
CA GLU A 219 15.37 38.03 -5.52
C GLU A 219 16.17 37.10 -4.60
N THR A 220 17.13 37.65 -3.86
CA THR A 220 18.05 36.93 -2.94
C THR A 220 17.67 37.05 -1.46
N THR A 221 16.44 37.46 -1.13
CA THR A 221 15.98 37.56 0.26
C THR A 221 16.01 36.19 0.94
N ILE A 222 16.79 36.09 2.02
CA ILE A 222 16.92 34.93 2.91
C ILE A 222 16.23 35.25 4.23
#